data_AF-C7Q1L3-F1
#
_entry.id   AF-C7Q1L3-F1
#
_cell.length_a   1.000
_cell.length_b   1.000
_cell.length_c   1.000
_cell.angle_alpha   90.00
_cell.angle_beta   90.00
_cell.angle_gamma   90.00
#
_symmetry.space_group_name_H-M   'P 1'
#
loop_
_entity.id
_entity.type
_entity.pdbx_description
1 polymer ?
#
loop_
_entity_poly.entity_id
_entity_poly.type
_entity_poly.pdbx_seq_one_letter_code
_entity_poly.pdbx_strand_id
1 'polypeptide(L)'
;MEASSSAPRLLRLGIGLPRLVAALIVVIGMMIGAMVLPGPAHAAVSEPCDIYAAGGTPCVAAHSTVRALYGAYNGPLYQVRRSSDSTTANIGVLSAGGTANAAAQDSFCAGTSCVITVVYDQSGHGNNVAYQGPGGAGGTDTPSNATSESLTVGGSKAYSLYINPGNSYWHNGSATGMPLGSAPQGAYMVTSGTHVNGGCCFDYGNSETDRHADGAGAMDAIYFGTSCWFGGCSGSGPWVQADLEYGLYSGGSQSWNANQRAFSSRYVTAMLKNNGTSQFALKGGDAQSGGLTTLWNGALPPGYSPMRQQGAIILGSGGDCCASGGGNQSLGTFYEGAITAGYPSDATDNAVQANIAAAGYGGGSTGGGTAGEVHAVGAGKCLDVPNSSTAGGTQLQINACAGGANQVFAHTSSGQLTVYSGSTQMCLDANGKGTTAGTKVIIWACNGQPNQQWNVTANGTITGAQSGLCLDVTGAATANGSPVELWTCNGQSNQQWSLS
;
A
#
# COMPACT_ATOMS: atom_id res chain seq x y z
N MET A 1 56.82 22.43 -66.37
CA MET A 1 56.97 23.53 -65.39
C MET A 1 55.67 23.57 -64.63
N GLU A 2 55.54 23.16 -63.38
CA GLU A 2 56.46 22.55 -62.38
C GLU A 2 55.70 21.32 -61.79
N ALA A 3 56.30 20.14 -61.60
CA ALA A 3 57.11 19.71 -60.45
C ALA A 3 56.39 19.88 -59.08
N SER A 4 56.44 18.96 -58.12
CA SER A 4 56.92 17.56 -58.04
C SER A 4 56.56 16.98 -56.65
N SER A 5 56.35 15.66 -56.52
CA SER A 5 56.57 14.79 -55.33
C SER A 5 55.58 13.60 -55.38
N SER A 6 55.91 12.37 -55.78
CA SER A 6 57.05 11.47 -55.49
C SER A 6 57.03 10.89 -54.07
N ALA A 7 56.32 9.76 -53.81
CA ALA A 7 56.83 8.37 -53.88
C ALA A 7 57.62 7.94 -52.60
N PRO A 8 58.09 6.68 -52.39
CA PRO A 8 57.85 5.40 -53.09
C PRO A 8 57.56 4.17 -52.17
N ARG A 9 57.44 3.02 -52.86
CA ARG A 9 57.43 1.59 -52.48
C ARG A 9 58.57 1.03 -51.56
N LEU A 10 58.19 0.01 -50.77
CA LEU A 10 58.76 -1.36 -50.60
C LEU A 10 60.15 -1.66 -49.94
N LEU A 11 60.11 -2.71 -49.08
CA LEU A 11 60.97 -3.93 -48.99
C LEU A 11 62.10 -4.07 -47.91
N ARG A 12 62.19 -5.30 -47.32
CA ARG A 12 63.38 -6.02 -46.76
C ARG A 12 63.93 -5.61 -45.35
N LEU A 13 64.61 -6.44 -44.53
CA LEU A 13 64.91 -7.91 -44.42
C LEU A 13 65.47 -8.26 -43.00
N GLY A 14 65.42 -9.54 -42.56
CA GLY A 14 66.38 -10.20 -41.60
C GLY A 14 66.44 -9.67 -40.14
N ILE A 15 66.83 -10.39 -39.07
CA ILE A 15 67.66 -11.59 -38.76
C ILE A 15 67.11 -12.19 -37.41
N GLY A 16 67.25 -13.44 -36.95
CA GLY A 16 68.02 -14.63 -37.37
C GLY A 16 67.75 -15.86 -36.44
N LEU A 17 68.78 -16.65 -36.10
CA LEU A 17 68.76 -17.84 -35.21
C LEU A 17 70.09 -17.88 -34.40
N PRO A 18 70.22 -18.49 -33.17
CA PRO A 18 70.21 -19.97 -33.05
C PRO A 18 69.90 -20.64 -31.66
N ARG A 19 69.58 -21.95 -31.71
CA ARG A 19 70.04 -23.07 -30.84
C ARG A 19 69.64 -23.26 -29.34
N LEU A 20 69.48 -24.58 -29.07
CA LEU A 20 69.67 -25.39 -27.84
C LEU A 20 68.54 -25.60 -26.82
N VAL A 21 67.99 -26.82 -26.94
CA VAL A 21 67.41 -27.73 -25.95
C VAL A 21 67.78 -27.49 -24.47
N ALA A 22 66.77 -27.42 -23.61
CA ALA A 22 66.79 -27.93 -22.24
C ALA A 22 65.40 -28.46 -21.89
N ALA A 23 65.31 -29.67 -21.35
CA ALA A 23 64.05 -30.25 -20.90
C ALA A 23 63.79 -29.90 -19.43
N LEU A 24 62.55 -29.54 -19.08
CA LEU A 24 62.10 -29.57 -17.69
C LEU A 24 60.65 -30.08 -17.59
N ILE A 25 60.43 -30.91 -16.58
CA ILE A 25 59.22 -31.69 -16.31
C ILE A 25 58.02 -30.77 -16.07
N VAL A 26 56.94 -30.95 -16.84
CA VAL A 26 55.62 -30.42 -16.49
C VAL A 26 54.83 -31.50 -15.76
N VAL A 27 54.52 -31.24 -14.49
CA VAL A 27 53.67 -32.11 -13.66
C VAL A 27 52.24 -32.06 -14.20
N ILE A 28 51.65 -33.22 -14.47
CA ILE A 28 50.22 -33.34 -14.82
C ILE A 28 49.41 -33.12 -13.54
N GLY A 29 49.03 -31.88 -13.28
CA GLY A 29 48.00 -31.54 -12.29
C GLY A 29 46.62 -31.68 -12.90
N MET A 30 45.87 -32.73 -12.52
CA MET A 30 44.44 -32.80 -12.82
C MET A 30 43.69 -31.71 -12.05
N MET A 31 43.48 -30.55 -12.69
CA MET A 31 42.41 -29.65 -12.26
C MET A 31 41.11 -30.09 -12.94
N ILE A 32 40.24 -30.71 -12.15
CA ILE A 32 38.82 -30.85 -12.50
C ILE A 32 38.21 -29.45 -12.36
N GLY A 33 38.31 -28.66 -13.44
CA GLY A 33 37.59 -27.40 -13.55
C GLY A 33 36.10 -27.70 -13.61
N ALA A 34 35.38 -27.44 -12.51
CA ALA A 34 33.94 -27.50 -12.51
C ALA A 34 33.41 -26.48 -13.52
N MET A 35 32.93 -26.95 -14.67
CA MET A 35 32.12 -26.14 -15.58
C MET A 35 30.82 -25.79 -14.86
N VAL A 36 30.83 -24.62 -14.20
CA VAL A 36 29.59 -23.97 -13.80
C VAL A 36 28.89 -23.58 -15.09
N LEU A 37 27.96 -24.43 -15.53
CA LEU A 37 26.98 -24.06 -16.54
C LEU A 37 26.29 -22.77 -16.05
N PRO A 38 26.16 -21.73 -16.87
CA PRO A 38 25.28 -20.63 -16.52
C PRO A 38 23.90 -21.23 -16.25
N GLY A 39 23.36 -20.98 -15.05
CA GLY A 39 21.94 -21.22 -14.82
C GLY A 39 21.12 -20.46 -15.88
N PRO A 40 19.88 -20.90 -16.19
CA PRO A 40 19.05 -20.18 -17.14
C PRO A 40 18.93 -18.74 -16.66
N ALA A 41 19.50 -17.80 -17.43
CA ALA A 41 19.40 -16.39 -17.12
C ALA A 41 17.91 -16.05 -17.12
N HIS A 42 17.35 -15.87 -15.93
CA HIS A 42 16.02 -15.29 -15.80
C HIS A 42 16.12 -13.91 -16.44
N ALA A 43 15.42 -13.72 -17.55
CA ALA A 43 15.21 -12.39 -18.08
C ALA A 43 14.59 -11.57 -16.94
N ALA A 44 15.28 -10.51 -16.52
CA ALA A 44 14.77 -9.66 -15.46
C ALA A 44 13.37 -9.18 -15.88
N VAL A 45 12.37 -9.43 -15.03
CA VAL A 45 11.02 -8.95 -15.28
C VAL A 45 11.10 -7.44 -15.24
N SER A 46 10.63 -6.79 -16.30
CA SER A 46 10.63 -5.33 -16.41
C SER A 46 9.53 -4.78 -15.50
N GLU A 47 9.94 -4.08 -14.44
CA GLU A 47 9.03 -3.46 -13.47
C GLU A 47 8.72 -2.00 -13.87
N PRO A 48 7.75 -1.32 -13.23
CA PRO A 48 7.23 -0.03 -13.70
C PRO A 48 8.31 1.02 -14.03
N CYS A 49 9.38 1.12 -13.23
CA CYS A 49 10.43 2.10 -13.48
C CYS A 49 11.43 1.70 -14.56
N ASP A 50 11.60 0.41 -14.84
CA ASP A 50 12.33 -0.05 -16.04
C ASP A 50 11.56 0.32 -17.32
N ILE A 51 10.22 0.16 -17.29
CA ILE A 51 9.32 0.54 -18.39
C ILE A 51 9.35 2.06 -18.61
N TYR A 52 9.28 2.86 -17.55
CA TYR A 52 9.39 4.31 -17.63
C TYR A 52 10.76 4.78 -18.16
N ALA A 53 11.85 4.15 -17.73
CA ALA A 53 13.19 4.43 -18.26
C ALA A 53 13.32 4.07 -19.75
N ALA A 54 12.81 2.91 -20.16
CA ALA A 54 12.76 2.51 -21.58
C ALA A 54 11.86 3.43 -22.43
N GLY A 55 10.83 4.02 -21.82
CA GLY A 55 9.96 5.03 -22.42
C GLY A 55 10.56 6.44 -22.49
N GLY A 56 11.80 6.65 -22.00
CA GLY A 56 12.49 7.94 -22.02
C GLY A 56 12.05 8.92 -20.94
N THR A 57 11.31 8.46 -19.93
CA THR A 57 10.81 9.29 -18.81
C THR A 57 11.07 8.57 -17.48
N PRO A 58 12.34 8.48 -17.02
CA PRO A 58 12.71 7.64 -15.89
C PRO A 58 12.08 8.11 -14.57
N CYS A 59 11.85 7.16 -13.66
CA CYS A 59 11.46 7.47 -12.29
C CYS A 59 12.57 8.24 -11.56
N VAL A 60 12.20 9.30 -10.86
CA VAL A 60 13.05 10.08 -9.93
C VAL A 60 12.62 9.90 -8.48
N ALA A 61 11.45 9.30 -8.23
CA ALA A 61 11.05 8.75 -6.95
C ALA A 61 10.19 7.50 -7.19
N ALA A 62 10.44 6.42 -6.45
CA ALA A 62 9.74 5.15 -6.65
C ALA A 62 9.44 4.48 -5.30
N HIS A 63 8.17 4.44 -4.89
CA HIS A 63 7.74 4.00 -3.55
C HIS A 63 6.79 2.82 -3.62
N SER A 64 7.00 1.82 -2.77
CA SER A 64 6.05 0.72 -2.58
C SER A 64 6.24 0.08 -1.22
N THR A 65 5.14 -0.36 -0.62
CA THR A 65 5.17 -1.25 0.56
C THR A 65 4.97 -2.72 0.17
N VAL A 66 4.67 -3.00 -1.10
CA VAL A 66 4.23 -4.34 -1.55
C VAL A 66 5.19 -5.03 -2.51
N ARG A 67 5.96 -4.32 -3.35
CA ARG A 67 6.94 -4.94 -4.28
C ARG A 67 8.05 -4.01 -4.75
N ALA A 68 9.06 -4.58 -5.41
CA ALA A 68 10.02 -3.81 -6.19
C ALA A 68 9.36 -3.11 -7.39
N LEU A 69 9.90 -1.95 -7.77
CA LEU A 69 9.53 -1.15 -8.95
C LEU A 69 10.60 -1.15 -10.05
N TYR A 70 11.74 -1.81 -9.80
CA TYR A 70 12.76 -2.17 -10.78
C TYR A 70 13.07 -3.66 -10.64
N GLY A 71 13.20 -4.38 -11.75
CA GLY A 71 13.47 -5.83 -11.77
C GLY A 71 14.80 -6.23 -11.13
N ALA A 72 15.75 -5.28 -11.01
CA ALA A 72 17.03 -5.47 -10.34
C ALA A 72 17.03 -5.04 -8.86
N TYR A 73 15.96 -4.43 -8.35
CA TYR A 73 15.94 -3.88 -7.00
C TYR A 73 15.87 -4.98 -5.93
N ASN A 74 16.84 -4.98 -5.01
CA ASN A 74 16.96 -5.95 -3.92
C ASN A 74 17.16 -5.26 -2.55
N GLY A 75 16.68 -4.02 -2.43
CA GLY A 75 16.84 -3.17 -1.25
C GLY A 75 15.65 -3.23 -0.27
N PRO A 76 15.67 -2.37 0.76
CA PRO A 76 14.56 -2.22 1.70
C PRO A 76 13.42 -1.39 1.08
N LEU A 77 12.20 -1.92 1.05
CA LEU A 77 11.01 -1.23 0.52
C LEU A 77 10.48 -0.17 1.51
N TYR A 78 10.45 -0.51 2.79
CA TYR A 78 9.97 0.37 3.85
C TYR A 78 10.60 0.03 5.21
N GLN A 79 10.44 0.91 6.19
CA GLN A 79 10.84 0.70 7.58
C GLN A 79 9.62 0.59 8.47
N VAL A 80 9.64 -0.38 9.39
CA VAL A 80 8.70 -0.50 10.50
C VAL A 80 9.37 -0.17 11.83
N ARG A 81 8.62 0.44 12.75
CA ARG A 81 9.00 0.65 14.16
C ARG A 81 8.00 -0.05 15.06
N ARG A 82 8.48 -0.81 16.04
CA ARG A 82 7.62 -1.55 16.97
C ARG A 82 7.41 -0.83 18.29
N SER A 83 6.22 -0.93 18.86
CA SER A 83 5.82 -0.17 20.05
C SER A 83 6.42 -0.69 21.37
N SER A 84 6.86 -1.95 21.41
CA SER A 84 7.41 -2.58 22.63
C SER A 84 8.71 -1.96 23.13
N ASP A 85 9.58 -1.51 22.22
CA ASP A 85 10.91 -0.97 22.53
C ASP A 85 11.38 0.15 21.58
N SER A 86 10.53 0.60 20.65
CA SER A 86 10.85 1.60 19.61
C SER A 86 12.01 1.24 18.67
N THR A 87 12.46 -0.02 18.65
CA THR A 87 13.41 -0.49 17.63
C THR A 87 12.77 -0.48 16.25
N THR A 88 13.60 -0.41 15.21
CA THR A 88 13.18 -0.40 13.81
C THR A 88 13.74 -1.60 13.05
N ALA A 89 13.02 -2.02 12.00
CA ALA A 89 13.49 -2.99 11.03
C ALA A 89 13.09 -2.55 9.62
N ASN A 90 13.95 -2.83 8.65
CA ASN A 90 13.66 -2.57 7.25
C ASN A 90 13.08 -3.84 6.60
N ILE A 91 11.97 -3.70 5.89
CA ILE A 91 11.33 -4.79 5.16
C ILE A 91 11.77 -4.71 3.71
N GLY A 92 12.60 -5.66 3.28
CA GLY A 92 13.02 -5.82 1.89
C GLY A 92 12.11 -6.71 1.08
N VAL A 93 12.57 -7.06 -0.12
CA VAL A 93 11.93 -8.01 -1.03
C VAL A 93 12.29 -9.47 -0.71
N LEU A 94 11.47 -10.41 -1.17
CA LEU A 94 11.74 -11.86 -1.11
C LEU A 94 12.87 -12.29 -2.06
N SER A 95 13.03 -11.57 -3.17
CA SER A 95 14.09 -11.70 -4.17
C SER A 95 14.18 -10.40 -4.98
N ALA A 96 15.27 -10.17 -5.71
CA ALA A 96 15.40 -9.01 -6.59
C ALA A 96 14.20 -8.90 -7.56
N GLY A 97 13.61 -7.71 -7.67
CA GLY A 97 12.38 -7.48 -8.46
C GLY A 97 11.09 -8.02 -7.85
N GLY A 98 11.13 -8.68 -6.67
CA GLY A 98 9.99 -9.40 -6.10
C GLY A 98 9.10 -8.64 -5.12
N THR A 99 8.11 -9.35 -4.57
CA THR A 99 7.19 -8.89 -3.51
C THR A 99 7.93 -8.66 -2.18
N ALA A 100 7.38 -7.78 -1.34
CA ALA A 100 7.81 -7.53 0.04
C ALA A 100 7.86 -8.81 0.90
N ASN A 101 8.85 -8.89 1.79
CA ASN A 101 8.98 -9.98 2.75
C ASN A 101 8.10 -9.73 4.00
N ALA A 102 6.77 -9.92 3.86
CA ALA A 102 5.84 -9.74 4.97
C ALA A 102 6.12 -10.65 6.18
N ALA A 103 6.75 -11.83 5.98
CA ALA A 103 7.13 -12.72 7.08
C ALA A 103 8.21 -12.11 8.00
N ALA A 104 9.09 -11.25 7.45
CA ALA A 104 10.03 -10.48 8.25
C ALA A 104 9.31 -9.44 9.13
N GLN A 105 8.28 -8.77 8.59
CA GLN A 105 7.44 -7.87 9.38
C GLN A 105 6.68 -8.64 10.47
N ASP A 106 6.00 -9.73 10.12
CA ASP A 106 5.24 -10.56 11.06
C ASP A 106 6.12 -11.02 12.23
N SER A 107 7.36 -11.44 11.93
CA SER A 107 8.34 -11.85 12.95
C SER A 107 8.84 -10.69 13.82
N PHE A 108 9.07 -9.51 13.23
CA PHE A 108 9.56 -8.33 13.95
C PHE A 108 8.50 -7.71 14.88
N CYS A 109 7.25 -7.74 14.44
CA CYS A 109 6.08 -7.17 15.10
C CYS A 109 5.35 -8.16 16.02
N ALA A 110 5.82 -9.40 16.14
CA ALA A 110 5.21 -10.42 16.99
C ALA A 110 5.09 -9.95 18.46
N GLY A 111 3.88 -10.07 19.02
CA GLY A 111 3.61 -9.69 20.41
C GLY A 111 3.55 -8.18 20.68
N THR A 112 3.49 -7.34 19.64
CA THR A 112 3.41 -5.88 19.77
C THR A 112 2.68 -5.25 18.57
N SER A 113 2.55 -3.93 18.54
CA SER A 113 2.08 -3.19 17.36
C SER A 113 3.25 -2.57 16.62
N CYS A 114 3.11 -2.39 15.30
CA CYS A 114 4.10 -1.76 14.44
C CYS A 114 3.48 -0.60 13.67
N VAL A 115 4.31 0.39 13.34
CA VAL A 115 3.97 1.49 12.45
C VAL A 115 5.00 1.59 11.33
N ILE A 116 4.59 2.00 10.13
CA ILE A 116 5.50 2.25 9.00
C ILE A 116 6.09 3.64 9.16
N THR A 117 7.41 3.77 9.31
CA THR A 117 8.07 5.06 9.55
C THR A 117 8.61 5.71 8.29
N VAL A 118 9.03 4.90 7.31
CA VAL A 118 9.60 5.37 6.03
C VAL A 118 9.13 4.43 4.93
N VAL A 119 8.72 4.97 3.78
CA VAL A 119 8.68 4.20 2.52
C VAL A 119 9.88 4.65 1.70
N TYR A 120 10.76 3.71 1.39
CA TYR A 120 12.03 4.01 0.74
C TYR A 120 11.86 4.24 -0.76
N ASP A 121 12.65 5.17 -1.27
CA ASP A 121 12.78 5.44 -2.69
C ASP A 121 13.71 4.40 -3.35
N GLN A 122 13.16 3.66 -4.30
CA GLN A 122 13.86 2.62 -5.03
C GLN A 122 14.71 3.14 -6.19
N SER A 123 14.52 4.40 -6.61
CA SER A 123 15.20 4.99 -7.77
C SER A 123 16.67 5.31 -7.54
N GLY A 124 17.10 5.36 -6.28
CA GLY A 124 18.47 5.75 -5.90
C GLY A 124 18.69 7.26 -5.82
N HIS A 125 17.65 8.07 -6.03
CA HIS A 125 17.69 9.52 -5.84
C HIS A 125 17.66 9.92 -4.35
N GLY A 126 17.24 9.00 -3.47
CA GLY A 126 17.21 9.20 -2.01
C GLY A 126 15.92 9.84 -1.52
N ASN A 127 14.88 9.86 -2.36
CA ASN A 127 13.60 10.55 -2.19
C ASN A 127 12.64 9.91 -1.17
N ASN A 128 13.19 9.30 -0.12
CA ASN A 128 12.46 8.50 0.86
C ASN A 128 11.39 9.35 1.58
N VAL A 129 10.12 8.99 1.43
CA VAL A 129 9.02 9.63 2.16
C VAL A 129 8.89 9.05 3.57
N ALA A 130 8.93 9.93 4.57
CA ALA A 130 8.84 9.57 5.98
C ALA A 130 7.71 10.34 6.66
N TYR A 131 7.10 9.73 7.68
CA TYR A 131 6.28 10.51 8.61
C TYR A 131 7.20 11.51 9.32
N GLN A 132 6.77 12.75 9.45
CA GLN A 132 7.62 13.82 9.99
C GLN A 132 7.41 13.98 11.50
N GLY A 133 6.25 13.58 12.01
CA GLY A 133 5.88 13.53 13.41
C GLY A 133 5.57 14.90 14.02
N PRO A 134 5.38 14.96 15.35
CA PRO A 134 5.09 16.21 16.04
C PRO A 134 6.24 17.22 15.95
N GLY A 135 6.00 18.34 15.25
CA GLY A 135 6.96 19.44 15.06
C GLY A 135 7.56 19.53 13.65
N GLY A 136 8.12 20.70 13.32
CA GLY A 136 8.64 20.98 11.98
C GLY A 136 7.54 20.86 10.91
N ALA A 137 7.89 20.32 9.74
CA ALA A 137 6.95 20.10 8.63
C ALA A 137 5.83 19.09 8.95
N GLY A 138 6.00 18.24 9.97
CA GLY A 138 5.03 17.20 10.31
C GLY A 138 3.86 17.66 11.16
N GLY A 139 3.95 18.83 11.82
CA GLY A 139 2.86 19.40 12.59
C GLY A 139 2.36 18.47 13.71
N THR A 140 1.27 17.75 13.45
CA THR A 140 0.65 16.74 14.34
C THR A 140 0.50 15.36 13.69
N ASP A 141 1.21 15.10 12.59
CA ASP A 141 1.12 13.82 11.87
C ASP A 141 1.62 12.61 12.68
N THR A 142 1.16 11.44 12.26
CA THR A 142 1.48 10.15 12.88
C THR A 142 1.75 9.09 11.81
N PRO A 143 2.59 8.08 12.06
CA PRO A 143 2.82 7.00 11.11
C PRO A 143 1.64 6.02 11.08
N SER A 144 1.36 5.46 9.91
CA SER A 144 0.36 4.40 9.70
C SER A 144 0.71 3.12 10.43
N ASN A 145 -0.30 2.40 10.92
CA ASN A 145 -0.13 1.06 11.48
C ASN A 145 0.27 0.06 10.36
N ALA A 146 1.37 -0.66 10.58
CA ALA A 146 1.97 -1.55 9.58
C ALA A 146 1.14 -2.82 9.31
N THR A 147 0.20 -3.18 10.19
CA THR A 147 -0.67 -4.35 10.03
C THR A 147 -2.13 -3.98 9.72
N SER A 148 -2.43 -2.70 9.50
CA SER A 148 -3.80 -2.22 9.21
C SER A 148 -4.42 -2.75 7.94
N GLU A 149 -3.65 -3.31 7.01
CA GLU A 149 -4.17 -4.12 5.91
C GLU A 149 -3.08 -5.03 5.34
N SER A 150 -3.42 -6.30 5.15
CA SER A 150 -2.61 -7.26 4.38
C SER A 150 -3.32 -7.72 3.11
N LEU A 151 -2.54 -8.02 2.09
CA LEU A 151 -3.00 -8.42 0.76
C LEU A 151 -2.05 -9.45 0.15
N THR A 152 -2.41 -9.97 -1.02
CA THR A 152 -1.55 -10.80 -1.85
C THR A 152 -1.06 -10.02 -3.06
N VAL A 153 0.24 -10.08 -3.35
CA VAL A 153 0.88 -9.57 -4.59
C VAL A 153 1.91 -10.61 -5.04
N GLY A 154 1.87 -11.02 -6.30
CA GLY A 154 2.74 -12.09 -6.82
C GLY A 154 2.54 -13.43 -6.11
N GLY A 155 1.32 -13.69 -5.61
CA GLY A 155 1.02 -14.88 -4.78
C GLY A 155 1.59 -14.85 -3.35
N SER A 156 2.30 -13.79 -2.97
CA SER A 156 2.92 -13.63 -1.64
C SER A 156 2.18 -12.59 -0.80
N LYS A 157 2.14 -12.78 0.53
CA LYS A 157 1.58 -11.80 1.47
C LYS A 157 2.40 -10.51 1.43
N ALA A 158 1.72 -9.38 1.40
CA ALA A 158 2.27 -8.03 1.54
C ALA A 158 1.41 -7.19 2.51
N TYR A 159 1.91 -6.03 2.89
CA TYR A 159 1.20 -5.04 3.70
C TYR A 159 1.13 -3.72 2.95
N SER A 160 -0.02 -3.05 2.98
CA SER A 160 -0.21 -1.75 2.33
C SER A 160 0.16 -0.59 3.27
N LEU A 161 0.42 0.59 2.70
CA LEU A 161 0.41 1.83 3.47
C LEU A 161 -1.03 2.32 3.66
N TYR A 162 -1.62 1.95 4.79
CA TYR A 162 -3.00 2.27 5.14
C TYR A 162 -3.09 3.64 5.84
N ILE A 163 -3.51 4.68 5.12
CA ILE A 163 -3.60 6.07 5.59
C ILE A 163 -4.98 6.33 6.20
N ASN A 164 -5.01 6.59 7.51
CA ASN A 164 -6.17 7.17 8.19
C ASN A 164 -5.99 8.69 8.35
N PRO A 165 -7.05 9.43 8.71
CA PRO A 165 -6.91 10.82 9.13
C PRO A 165 -5.87 10.95 10.26
N GLY A 166 -4.96 11.90 10.12
CA GLY A 166 -3.78 12.08 10.97
C GLY A 166 -2.52 11.33 10.52
N ASN A 167 -2.59 10.47 9.49
CA ASN A 167 -1.40 9.88 8.86
C ASN A 167 -0.93 10.71 7.67
N SER A 168 0.38 10.95 7.53
CA SER A 168 0.96 11.55 6.33
C SER A 168 2.46 11.19 6.20
N TYR A 169 2.98 11.29 4.99
CA TYR A 169 4.39 11.08 4.68
C TYR A 169 4.86 12.18 3.72
N TRP A 170 6.09 12.65 3.90
CA TRP A 170 6.64 13.74 3.10
C TRP A 170 8.17 13.65 2.93
N HIS A 171 8.68 14.29 1.88
CA HIS A 171 10.10 14.48 1.62
C HIS A 171 10.36 15.77 0.83
N ASN A 172 11.39 16.55 1.17
CA ASN A 172 11.84 17.67 0.32
C ASN A 172 12.82 17.16 -0.76
N GLY A 173 12.28 16.79 -1.93
CA GLY A 173 13.05 16.28 -3.07
C GLY A 173 13.59 17.36 -4.03
N SER A 174 13.52 18.64 -3.67
CA SER A 174 13.90 19.75 -4.56
C SER A 174 15.36 19.72 -5.00
N ALA A 175 16.24 19.09 -4.22
CA ALA A 175 17.67 18.95 -4.49
C ALA A 175 18.07 17.56 -5.07
N THR A 176 17.13 16.63 -5.22
CA THR A 176 17.36 15.22 -5.56
C THR A 176 16.81 14.83 -6.94
N GLY A 177 16.45 15.80 -7.77
CA GLY A 177 16.05 15.57 -9.18
C GLY A 177 14.56 15.47 -9.42
N MET A 178 13.72 15.79 -8.42
CA MET A 178 12.28 16.00 -8.64
C MET A 178 12.03 17.15 -9.65
N PRO A 179 10.94 17.11 -10.44
CA PRO A 179 10.60 18.18 -11.36
C PRO A 179 10.33 19.52 -10.64
N LEU A 180 10.89 20.60 -11.16
CA LEU A 180 10.77 21.97 -10.63
C LEU A 180 10.16 22.92 -11.66
N GLY A 181 9.39 23.90 -11.18
CA GLY A 181 8.72 24.90 -11.99
C GLY A 181 7.79 24.27 -13.03
N SER A 182 8.12 24.49 -14.29
CA SER A 182 7.43 23.95 -15.46
C SER A 182 8.12 22.73 -16.09
N ALA A 183 9.03 22.07 -15.37
CA ALA A 183 9.58 20.79 -15.80
C ALA A 183 8.46 19.75 -15.97
N PRO A 184 8.41 19.01 -17.10
CA PRO A 184 7.41 17.97 -17.28
C PRO A 184 7.56 16.83 -16.27
N GLN A 185 6.42 16.33 -15.81
CA GLN A 185 6.30 15.25 -14.84
C GLN A 185 5.24 14.23 -15.29
N GLY A 186 5.45 12.97 -14.91
CA GLY A 186 4.39 11.97 -14.83
C GLY A 186 4.43 11.24 -13.50
N ALA A 187 3.26 10.89 -12.97
CA ALA A 187 3.11 10.12 -11.74
C ALA A 187 2.06 9.01 -11.92
N TYR A 188 2.24 7.92 -11.17
CA TYR A 188 1.18 6.94 -10.94
C TYR A 188 1.12 6.52 -9.49
N MET A 189 -0.05 6.09 -9.03
CA MET A 189 -0.19 5.25 -7.85
C MET A 189 -1.20 4.13 -8.06
N VAL A 190 -0.98 3.01 -7.39
CA VAL A 190 -2.01 2.01 -7.14
C VAL A 190 -2.59 2.28 -5.76
N THR A 191 -3.90 2.51 -5.72
CA THR A 191 -4.69 2.91 -4.55
C THR A 191 -5.94 2.03 -4.39
N SER A 192 -6.72 2.22 -3.31
CA SER A 192 -7.97 1.48 -3.08
C SER A 192 -9.21 2.32 -3.32
N GLY A 193 -10.05 1.93 -4.28
CA GLY A 193 -11.39 2.49 -4.49
C GLY A 193 -12.41 2.17 -3.38
N THR A 194 -12.01 1.40 -2.37
CA THR A 194 -12.88 0.97 -1.25
C THR A 194 -12.48 1.56 0.10
N HIS A 195 -11.28 2.13 0.22
CA HIS A 195 -10.81 2.84 1.40
C HIS A 195 -10.58 4.29 0.99
N VAL A 196 -11.63 5.12 1.06
CA VAL A 196 -11.65 6.52 0.62
C VAL A 196 -12.55 7.39 1.49
N ASN A 197 -12.27 8.69 1.59
CA ASN A 197 -13.20 9.69 2.10
C ASN A 197 -13.13 10.99 1.28
N GLY A 198 -13.86 12.03 1.73
CA GLY A 198 -13.85 13.36 1.13
C GLY A 198 -12.99 14.39 1.89
N GLY A 199 -12.14 13.95 2.82
CA GLY A 199 -11.25 14.83 3.60
C GLY A 199 -10.00 15.22 2.82
N CYS A 200 -9.42 16.39 3.13
CA CYS A 200 -8.22 16.85 2.44
C CYS A 200 -6.95 16.19 2.96
N CYS A 201 -6.06 15.71 2.10
CA CYS A 201 -6.28 15.32 0.70
C CYS A 201 -5.46 14.05 0.46
N PHE A 202 -6.04 13.01 -0.15
CA PHE A 202 -5.33 11.73 -0.32
C PHE A 202 -4.51 11.79 -1.61
N ASP A 203 -3.34 12.39 -1.49
CA ASP A 203 -2.51 12.76 -2.63
C ASP A 203 -1.22 11.95 -2.71
N TYR A 204 -0.73 11.78 -3.94
CA TYR A 204 0.63 11.34 -4.20
C TYR A 204 1.21 12.10 -5.40
N GLY A 205 2.33 12.79 -5.19
CA GLY A 205 3.01 13.56 -6.24
C GLY A 205 3.85 14.72 -5.73
N ASN A 206 4.01 15.74 -6.58
CA ASN A 206 4.84 16.92 -6.34
C ASN A 206 4.12 17.92 -5.44
N SER A 207 4.83 18.50 -4.47
CA SER A 207 4.29 19.51 -3.55
C SER A 207 5.29 20.61 -3.20
N GLU A 208 4.82 21.53 -2.35
CA GLU A 208 5.59 22.59 -1.71
C GLU A 208 6.63 22.07 -0.71
N THR A 209 7.70 22.84 -0.60
CA THR A 209 8.94 22.47 0.10
C THR A 209 9.00 22.90 1.57
N ASP A 210 8.09 23.76 2.00
CA ASP A 210 7.90 24.21 3.37
C ASP A 210 6.55 23.75 3.99
N ARG A 211 5.71 23.10 3.18
CA ARG A 211 4.35 22.66 3.49
C ARG A 211 3.38 23.82 3.78
N HIS A 212 3.49 24.88 2.97
CA HIS A 212 2.53 25.96 2.84
C HIS A 212 1.80 25.89 1.48
N ALA A 213 0.61 26.49 1.39
CA ALA A 213 -0.17 26.59 0.16
C ALA A 213 0.31 27.78 -0.70
N ASP A 214 1.32 27.56 -1.56
CA ASP A 214 1.97 28.63 -2.35
C ASP A 214 1.22 29.00 -3.64
N GLY A 215 0.04 28.42 -3.85
CA GLY A 215 -0.93 28.81 -4.86
C GLY A 215 -0.76 28.13 -6.22
N ALA A 216 -1.63 28.53 -7.15
CA ALA A 216 -1.88 27.83 -8.42
C ALA A 216 -0.60 27.36 -9.15
N GLY A 217 -0.47 26.04 -9.26
CA GLY A 217 0.60 25.34 -9.95
C GLY A 217 1.81 24.98 -9.08
N ALA A 218 1.78 25.22 -7.76
CA ALA A 218 2.85 24.83 -6.84
C ALA A 218 2.91 23.31 -6.58
N MET A 219 1.76 22.63 -6.62
CA MET A 219 1.65 21.16 -6.63
C MET A 219 1.48 20.60 -8.04
N ASP A 220 1.82 19.31 -8.21
CA ASP A 220 1.41 18.47 -9.33
C ASP A 220 1.27 17.04 -8.82
N ALA A 221 0.10 16.73 -8.23
CA ALA A 221 -0.15 15.48 -7.51
C ALA A 221 -1.45 14.78 -7.92
N ILE A 222 -1.47 13.46 -7.83
CA ILE A 222 -2.67 12.65 -8.04
C ILE A 222 -3.49 12.70 -6.75
N TYR A 223 -4.69 13.28 -6.81
CA TYR A 223 -5.72 13.10 -5.78
C TYR A 223 -6.55 11.85 -6.07
N PHE A 224 -6.87 11.09 -5.02
CA PHE A 224 -7.88 10.03 -5.13
C PHE A 224 -8.81 9.95 -3.92
N GLY A 225 -10.10 10.22 -4.11
CA GLY A 225 -11.09 10.18 -3.04
C GLY A 225 -12.47 10.67 -3.49
N THR A 226 -13.33 11.01 -2.53
CA THR A 226 -14.73 11.43 -2.78
C THR A 226 -14.98 12.92 -2.54
N SER A 227 -13.94 13.74 -2.42
CA SER A 227 -14.10 15.20 -2.29
C SER A 227 -14.57 15.82 -3.60
N CYS A 228 -15.51 16.77 -3.50
CA CYS A 228 -15.98 17.56 -4.63
C CYS A 228 -16.22 19.04 -4.28
N TRP A 229 -15.59 19.55 -3.21
CA TRP A 229 -15.79 20.95 -2.80
C TRP A 229 -15.24 21.98 -3.79
N PHE A 230 -14.34 21.57 -4.70
CA PHE A 230 -13.85 22.40 -5.81
C PHE A 230 -14.73 22.30 -7.07
N GLY A 231 -15.81 21.53 -7.04
CA GLY A 231 -16.65 21.28 -8.21
C GLY A 231 -16.02 20.29 -9.20
N GLY A 232 -16.52 20.28 -10.43
CA GLY A 232 -15.98 19.45 -11.52
C GLY A 232 -16.37 17.97 -11.50
N CYS A 233 -17.08 17.48 -10.48
CA CYS A 233 -17.42 16.06 -10.32
C CYS A 233 -18.89 15.70 -10.60
N SER A 234 -19.13 14.40 -10.83
CA SER A 234 -20.47 13.81 -10.91
C SER A 234 -20.51 12.42 -10.28
N GLY A 235 -21.64 12.09 -9.64
CA GLY A 235 -21.82 10.88 -8.83
C GLY A 235 -21.26 11.00 -7.42
N SER A 236 -20.87 9.88 -6.83
CA SER A 236 -20.35 9.79 -5.45
C SER A 236 -18.85 9.49 -5.34
N GLY A 237 -18.16 9.36 -6.48
CA GLY A 237 -16.76 8.94 -6.52
C GLY A 237 -16.52 7.50 -6.06
N PRO A 238 -15.28 7.14 -5.67
CA PRO A 238 -14.10 8.01 -5.68
C PRO A 238 -13.58 8.29 -7.10
N TRP A 239 -12.94 9.44 -7.29
CA TRP A 239 -12.43 9.90 -8.58
C TRP A 239 -10.91 10.05 -8.55
N VAL A 240 -10.27 9.89 -9.71
CA VAL A 240 -8.91 10.37 -9.97
C VAL A 240 -8.99 11.85 -10.38
N GLN A 241 -8.25 12.72 -9.70
CA GLN A 241 -8.13 14.15 -10.00
C GLN A 241 -6.66 14.58 -9.93
N ALA A 242 -6.34 15.76 -10.45
CA ALA A 242 -5.06 16.42 -10.18
C ALA A 242 -5.26 17.42 -9.03
N ASP A 243 -4.46 17.34 -7.97
CA ASP A 243 -4.23 18.50 -7.11
C ASP A 243 -3.07 19.31 -7.71
N LEU A 244 -3.36 20.58 -8.01
CA LEU A 244 -2.43 21.54 -8.61
C LEU A 244 -2.21 22.75 -7.69
N GLU A 245 -2.57 22.64 -6.41
CA GLU A 245 -2.71 23.69 -5.40
C GLU A 245 -3.85 24.70 -5.71
N TYR A 246 -4.60 25.14 -4.69
CA TYR A 246 -5.88 25.87 -4.81
C TYR A 246 -6.96 25.20 -5.69
N GLY A 247 -6.85 23.90 -6.00
CA GLY A 247 -7.93 23.17 -6.65
C GLY A 247 -7.68 21.71 -6.98
N LEU A 248 -8.72 20.89 -6.78
CA LEU A 248 -8.81 19.51 -7.28
C LEU A 248 -9.48 19.50 -8.66
N TYR A 249 -8.73 19.12 -9.69
CA TYR A 249 -9.13 19.19 -11.08
C TYR A 249 -9.48 17.82 -11.66
N SER A 250 -10.74 17.65 -12.10
CA SER A 250 -11.16 16.49 -12.90
C SER A 250 -10.82 16.65 -14.39
N GLY A 251 -10.42 17.85 -14.81
CA GLY A 251 -10.03 18.24 -16.17
C GLY A 251 -9.57 19.70 -16.19
N GLY A 252 -9.52 20.34 -17.36
CA GLY A 252 -8.97 21.70 -17.55
C GLY A 252 -9.74 22.86 -16.90
N SER A 253 -10.68 22.60 -15.98
CA SER A 253 -11.33 23.59 -15.14
C SER A 253 -12.07 22.91 -13.97
N GLN A 254 -12.64 23.71 -13.07
CA GLN A 254 -13.61 23.28 -12.05
C GLN A 254 -15.03 23.03 -12.59
N SER A 255 -15.25 23.14 -13.90
CA SER A 255 -16.51 22.71 -14.54
C SER A 255 -16.53 21.20 -14.72
N TRP A 256 -17.72 20.59 -14.76
CA TRP A 256 -17.86 19.14 -14.88
C TRP A 256 -17.17 18.58 -16.14
N ASN A 257 -16.26 17.63 -15.94
CA ASN A 257 -15.67 16.84 -17.02
C ASN A 257 -16.56 15.63 -17.35
N ALA A 258 -17.11 15.59 -18.56
CA ALA A 258 -17.99 14.52 -19.04
C ALA A 258 -17.33 13.12 -19.07
N ASN A 259 -16.00 13.03 -19.10
CA ASN A 259 -15.26 11.76 -19.06
C ASN A 259 -14.95 11.27 -17.64
N GLN A 260 -15.13 12.13 -16.62
CA GLN A 260 -14.90 11.75 -15.22
C GLN A 260 -15.85 10.61 -14.81
N ARG A 261 -15.32 9.63 -14.09
CA ARG A 261 -16.05 8.46 -13.59
C ARG A 261 -15.50 8.00 -12.25
N ALA A 262 -16.33 7.28 -11.50
CA ALA A 262 -15.92 6.65 -10.25
C ALA A 262 -15.07 5.40 -10.51
N PHE A 263 -14.11 5.14 -9.63
CA PHE A 263 -13.28 3.93 -9.61
C PHE A 263 -13.43 3.22 -8.26
N SER A 264 -14.49 2.44 -8.10
CA SER A 264 -14.85 1.77 -6.85
C SER A 264 -14.28 0.34 -6.71
N SER A 265 -13.41 -0.10 -7.62
CA SER A 265 -12.70 -1.39 -7.48
C SER A 265 -11.75 -1.34 -6.29
N ARG A 266 -11.48 -2.51 -5.67
CA ARG A 266 -10.59 -2.58 -4.50
C ARG A 266 -9.15 -2.13 -4.81
N TYR A 267 -8.70 -2.32 -6.03
CA TYR A 267 -7.40 -1.87 -6.52
C TYR A 267 -7.61 -1.00 -7.76
N VAL A 268 -7.03 0.19 -7.75
CA VAL A 268 -7.20 1.22 -8.79
C VAL A 268 -5.84 1.76 -9.17
N THR A 269 -5.51 1.74 -10.45
CA THR A 269 -4.38 2.50 -11.00
C THR A 269 -4.87 3.92 -11.27
N ALA A 270 -4.23 4.92 -10.67
CA ALA A 270 -4.46 6.33 -10.92
C ALA A 270 -3.20 6.97 -11.51
N MET A 271 -3.34 7.83 -12.51
CA MET A 271 -2.20 8.50 -13.17
C MET A 271 -2.47 9.97 -13.47
N LEU A 272 -1.43 10.78 -13.31
CA LEU A 272 -1.34 12.17 -13.71
C LEU A 272 -0.08 12.34 -14.55
N LYS A 273 -0.13 13.14 -15.61
CA LYS A 273 1.07 13.66 -16.26
C LYS A 273 0.85 15.07 -16.77
N ASN A 274 1.85 15.92 -16.63
CA ASN A 274 1.77 17.35 -16.85
C ASN A 274 3.02 17.82 -17.59
N ASN A 275 2.88 18.60 -18.66
CA ASN A 275 4.04 19.15 -19.39
C ASN A 275 4.53 20.49 -18.81
N GLY A 276 3.97 20.91 -17.68
CA GLY A 276 4.33 22.12 -16.93
C GLY A 276 3.96 23.44 -17.60
N THR A 277 3.40 23.43 -18.82
CA THR A 277 3.31 24.65 -19.66
C THR A 277 2.01 24.82 -20.41
N SER A 278 1.36 23.75 -20.86
CA SER A 278 0.14 23.84 -21.67
C SER A 278 -0.87 22.74 -21.45
N GLN A 279 -0.47 21.51 -21.14
CA GLN A 279 -1.36 20.36 -21.06
C GLN A 279 -1.05 19.41 -19.91
N PHE A 280 -2.09 18.77 -19.42
CA PHE A 280 -2.00 17.62 -18.53
C PHE A 280 -2.99 16.54 -18.95
N ALA A 281 -2.77 15.33 -18.45
CA ALA A 281 -3.66 14.19 -18.66
C ALA A 281 -3.90 13.44 -17.35
N LEU A 282 -5.12 12.93 -17.20
CA LEU A 282 -5.56 12.08 -16.09
C LEU A 282 -6.02 10.74 -16.65
N LYS A 283 -5.62 9.65 -16.00
CA LYS A 283 -6.09 8.30 -16.34
C LYS A 283 -6.44 7.51 -15.08
N GLY A 284 -7.38 6.59 -15.23
CA GLY A 284 -7.71 5.61 -14.19
C GLY A 284 -8.02 4.23 -14.79
N GLY A 285 -7.74 3.17 -14.04
CA GLY A 285 -8.03 1.79 -14.43
C GLY A 285 -8.18 0.87 -13.22
N ASP A 286 -8.72 -0.32 -13.44
CA ASP A 286 -8.62 -1.41 -12.47
C ASP A 286 -7.16 -1.89 -12.43
N ALA A 287 -6.57 -1.98 -11.24
CA ALA A 287 -5.19 -2.46 -11.10
C ALA A 287 -5.06 -3.99 -11.16
N GLN A 288 -6.17 -4.73 -11.18
CA GLN A 288 -6.17 -6.19 -11.34
C GLN A 288 -6.37 -6.63 -12.80
N SER A 289 -6.95 -5.78 -13.66
CA SER A 289 -7.34 -6.18 -15.01
C SER A 289 -7.53 -5.01 -15.99
N GLY A 290 -7.53 -5.31 -17.29
CA GLY A 290 -7.86 -4.34 -18.33
C GLY A 290 -6.80 -3.24 -18.53
N GLY A 291 -7.26 -2.10 -19.05
CA GLY A 291 -6.40 -0.98 -19.45
C GLY A 291 -6.89 0.36 -18.91
N LEU A 292 -6.08 1.40 -19.13
CA LEU A 292 -6.35 2.75 -18.64
C LEU A 292 -7.48 3.42 -19.44
N THR A 293 -8.42 4.03 -18.72
CA THR A 293 -9.36 5.01 -19.27
C THR A 293 -8.73 6.41 -19.18
N THR A 294 -8.62 7.12 -20.30
CA THR A 294 -8.28 8.55 -20.30
C THR A 294 -9.48 9.36 -19.83
N LEU A 295 -9.30 10.06 -18.71
CA LEU A 295 -10.30 10.94 -18.08
C LEU A 295 -10.15 12.37 -18.58
N TRP A 296 -8.90 12.82 -18.70
CA TRP A 296 -8.55 14.11 -19.29
C TRP A 296 -7.28 13.96 -20.13
N ASN A 297 -7.20 14.71 -21.22
CA ASN A 297 -5.97 14.97 -21.96
C ASN A 297 -6.19 16.28 -22.71
N GLY A 298 -5.62 17.37 -22.21
CA GLY A 298 -5.92 18.71 -22.70
C GLY A 298 -5.33 19.82 -21.84
N ALA A 299 -5.80 21.04 -22.06
CA ALA A 299 -5.21 22.23 -21.48
C ALA A 299 -5.13 22.21 -19.94
N LEU A 300 -4.08 22.83 -19.39
CA LEU A 300 -4.02 23.22 -17.98
C LEU A 300 -5.15 24.20 -17.62
N PRO A 301 -5.61 24.23 -16.36
CA PRO A 301 -6.61 25.21 -15.94
C PRO A 301 -6.12 26.66 -16.09
N PRO A 302 -7.02 27.64 -16.32
CA PRO A 302 -6.63 29.05 -16.43
C PRO A 302 -5.90 29.54 -15.17
N GLY A 303 -4.71 30.12 -15.34
CA GLY A 303 -3.85 30.60 -14.25
C GLY A 303 -2.73 29.63 -13.81
N TYR A 304 -2.78 28.37 -14.24
CA TYR A 304 -1.82 27.31 -13.86
C TYR A 304 -0.68 27.12 -14.87
N SER A 305 -0.59 28.00 -15.87
CA SER A 305 0.47 27.98 -16.89
C SER A 305 1.35 29.23 -16.78
N PRO A 306 2.68 29.10 -16.70
CA PRO A 306 3.42 27.86 -16.42
C PRO A 306 3.19 27.35 -14.98
N MET A 307 3.35 26.04 -14.78
CA MET A 307 3.42 25.42 -13.46
C MET A 307 4.63 25.94 -12.66
N ARG A 308 4.58 25.75 -11.34
CA ARG A 308 5.52 26.28 -10.35
C ARG A 308 5.94 25.20 -9.32
N GLN A 309 5.98 23.93 -9.75
CA GLN A 309 6.31 22.77 -8.94
C GLN A 309 7.55 23.02 -8.08
N GLN A 310 7.52 22.64 -6.80
CA GLN A 310 8.66 22.86 -5.90
C GLN A 310 9.50 21.60 -5.65
N GLY A 311 9.03 20.43 -6.08
CA GLY A 311 9.79 19.18 -6.05
C GLY A 311 9.86 18.51 -4.69
N ALA A 312 9.06 18.92 -3.71
CA ALA A 312 8.79 18.04 -2.58
C ALA A 312 7.84 16.91 -2.99
N ILE A 313 7.71 15.90 -2.14
CA ILE A 313 6.90 14.71 -2.37
C ILE A 313 5.95 14.58 -1.19
N ILE A 314 4.65 14.53 -1.47
CA ILE A 314 3.59 14.16 -0.52
C ILE A 314 3.12 12.74 -0.77
N LEU A 315 2.68 12.09 0.31
CA LEU A 315 1.96 10.83 0.26
C LEU A 315 0.91 10.78 1.38
N GLY A 316 -0.36 10.73 0.97
CA GLY A 316 -1.54 10.59 1.84
C GLY A 316 -2.02 11.87 2.52
N SER A 317 -1.55 13.05 2.10
CA SER A 317 -1.98 14.37 2.61
C SER A 317 -1.76 15.45 1.54
N GLY A 318 -2.53 16.54 1.56
CA GLY A 318 -2.26 17.73 0.74
C GLY A 318 -0.93 18.42 1.05
N GLY A 319 -0.51 19.35 0.19
CA GLY A 319 0.73 20.11 0.31
C GLY A 319 0.85 20.88 1.63
N ASP A 320 -0.24 21.58 2.00
CA ASP A 320 -0.37 22.48 3.16
C ASP A 320 -0.55 21.79 4.53
N CYS A 321 -0.81 20.48 4.54
CA CYS A 321 -0.69 19.69 5.76
C CYS A 321 0.78 19.67 6.19
N CYS A 322 1.18 19.63 7.45
CA CYS A 322 0.36 19.69 8.65
C CYS A 322 0.88 20.80 9.59
N ALA A 323 1.83 21.62 9.11
CA ALA A 323 2.57 22.63 9.86
C ALA A 323 1.68 23.75 10.42
N SER A 324 0.55 24.02 9.77
CA SER A 324 -0.40 25.08 10.16
C SER A 324 -1.43 24.66 11.23
N GLY A 325 -1.22 23.52 11.90
CA GLY A 325 -2.12 22.97 12.91
C GLY A 325 -3.34 22.22 12.35
N GLY A 326 -3.47 22.14 11.02
CA GLY A 326 -4.35 21.20 10.35
C GLY A 326 -3.74 19.79 10.33
N GLY A 327 -4.47 18.78 10.79
CA GLY A 327 -4.10 17.38 10.58
C GLY A 327 -4.67 16.87 9.25
N ASN A 328 -4.03 15.87 8.64
CA ASN A 328 -4.56 15.21 7.44
C ASN A 328 -5.97 14.70 7.73
N GLN A 329 -6.96 15.08 6.92
CA GLN A 329 -8.34 14.62 7.05
C GLN A 329 -8.65 13.48 6.09
N SER A 330 -7.76 13.22 5.13
CA SER A 330 -7.97 12.19 4.13
C SER A 330 -7.83 10.78 4.67
N LEU A 331 -8.35 9.84 3.90
CA LEU A 331 -8.32 8.42 4.18
C LEU A 331 -8.11 7.72 2.83
N GLY A 332 -7.15 6.79 2.80
CA GLY A 332 -6.74 6.11 1.56
C GLY A 332 -5.81 4.94 1.82
N THR A 333 -5.59 4.10 0.82
CA THR A 333 -4.59 3.02 0.89
C THR A 333 -3.62 3.17 -0.27
N PHE A 334 -2.33 3.31 0.01
CA PHE A 334 -1.28 3.33 -1.01
C PHE A 334 -0.56 1.97 -1.03
N TYR A 335 -0.43 1.39 -2.22
CA TYR A 335 0.29 0.12 -2.41
C TYR A 335 1.66 0.37 -3.04
N GLU A 336 1.67 1.05 -4.19
CA GLU A 336 2.85 1.42 -4.96
C GLU A 336 2.60 2.69 -5.77
N GLY A 337 3.67 3.37 -6.18
CA GLY A 337 3.62 4.53 -7.05
C GLY A 337 5.01 5.07 -7.37
N ALA A 338 5.11 5.82 -8.45
CA ALA A 338 6.34 6.50 -8.83
C ALA A 338 6.07 7.88 -9.43
N ILE A 339 7.08 8.73 -9.38
CA ILE A 339 7.14 10.05 -10.03
C ILE A 339 8.33 10.03 -11.00
N THR A 340 8.11 10.58 -12.19
CA THR A 340 9.01 10.51 -13.35
C THR A 340 9.41 11.90 -13.81
N ALA A 341 10.64 12.02 -14.31
CA ALA A 341 11.08 13.21 -15.04
C ALA A 341 10.69 13.06 -16.53
N GLY A 342 10.03 14.07 -17.08
CA GLY A 342 9.49 14.04 -18.45
C GLY A 342 7.98 13.83 -18.49
N TYR A 343 7.40 13.81 -19.71
CA TYR A 343 5.98 13.58 -19.93
C TYR A 343 5.79 12.18 -20.55
N PRO A 344 5.36 11.15 -19.78
CA PRO A 344 5.29 9.78 -20.28
C PRO A 344 4.39 9.64 -21.51
N SER A 345 4.77 8.76 -22.44
CA SER A 345 3.93 8.44 -23.59
C SER A 345 2.73 7.59 -23.17
N ASP A 346 1.64 7.63 -23.94
CA ASP A 346 0.49 6.75 -23.67
C ASP A 346 0.84 5.26 -23.79
N ALA A 347 1.83 4.91 -24.62
CA ALA A 347 2.34 3.55 -24.71
C ALA A 347 3.11 3.14 -23.43
N THR A 348 3.87 4.08 -22.83
CA THR A 348 4.58 3.87 -21.57
C THR A 348 3.59 3.62 -20.43
N ASP A 349 2.58 4.50 -20.29
CA ASP A 349 1.53 4.35 -19.26
C ASP A 349 0.78 3.01 -19.39
N ASN A 350 0.43 2.62 -20.63
CA ASN A 350 -0.29 1.37 -20.89
C ASN A 350 0.58 0.13 -20.59
N ALA A 351 1.89 0.21 -20.83
CA ALA A 351 2.82 -0.86 -20.47
C ALA A 351 2.99 -0.98 -18.94
N VAL A 352 3.03 0.15 -18.22
CA VAL A 352 3.04 0.18 -16.75
C VAL A 352 1.74 -0.42 -16.19
N GLN A 353 0.57 -0.03 -16.71
CA GLN A 353 -0.71 -0.66 -16.35
C GLN A 353 -0.72 -2.18 -16.61
N ALA A 354 -0.14 -2.65 -17.72
CA ALA A 354 -0.05 -4.07 -18.02
C ALA A 354 0.84 -4.83 -17.01
N ASN A 355 1.95 -4.23 -16.57
CA ASN A 355 2.76 -4.76 -15.47
C ASN A 355 1.97 -4.78 -14.14
N ILE A 356 1.25 -3.71 -13.80
CA ILE A 356 0.43 -3.63 -12.57
C ILE A 356 -0.65 -4.74 -12.55
N ALA A 357 -1.39 -4.91 -13.65
CA ALA A 357 -2.37 -5.99 -13.78
C ALA A 357 -1.73 -7.39 -13.68
N ALA A 358 -0.50 -7.56 -14.19
CA ALA A 358 0.26 -8.80 -14.07
C ALA A 358 0.85 -9.03 -12.66
N ALA A 359 0.94 -8.00 -11.80
CA ALA A 359 1.49 -8.11 -10.45
C ALA A 359 0.63 -9.00 -9.52
N GLY A 360 -0.61 -9.32 -9.91
CA GLY A 360 -1.45 -10.28 -9.19
C GLY A 360 -1.91 -9.77 -7.83
N TYR A 361 -2.30 -8.49 -7.77
CA TYR A 361 -3.05 -7.92 -6.63
C TYR A 361 -4.30 -8.79 -6.36
N GLY A 362 -4.42 -9.29 -5.13
CA GLY A 362 -5.51 -10.19 -4.75
C GLY A 362 -5.69 -10.30 -3.24
N GLY A 363 -6.84 -10.82 -2.81
CA GLY A 363 -7.23 -10.80 -1.41
C GLY A 363 -7.39 -9.37 -0.88
N GLY A 364 -7.11 -9.17 0.40
CA GLY A 364 -7.23 -7.89 1.07
C GLY A 364 -8.02 -7.99 2.37
N SER A 365 -7.32 -8.29 3.46
CA SER A 365 -7.87 -8.25 4.81
C SER A 365 -7.38 -6.98 5.47
N THR A 366 -8.29 -6.02 5.68
CA THR A 366 -8.02 -4.91 6.61
C THR A 366 -7.78 -5.51 7.99
N GLY A 367 -6.76 -5.01 8.68
CA GLY A 367 -6.26 -5.44 9.99
C GLY A 367 -7.18 -5.10 11.16
N GLY A 368 -8.48 -5.28 10.97
CA GLY A 368 -9.44 -5.60 12.03
C GLY A 368 -9.48 -7.11 12.27
N GLY A 369 -8.32 -7.78 12.24
CA GLY A 369 -8.14 -9.23 12.35
C GLY A 369 -8.83 -10.05 11.27
N THR A 370 -8.80 -11.37 11.45
CA THR A 370 -9.53 -12.32 10.60
C THR A 370 -11.01 -12.01 10.69
N ALA A 371 -11.64 -11.63 9.57
CA ALA A 371 -13.09 -11.62 9.44
C ALA A 371 -13.53 -12.97 8.89
N GLY A 372 -14.28 -13.73 9.67
CA GLY A 372 -14.64 -15.11 9.34
C GLY A 372 -15.81 -15.62 10.18
N GLU A 373 -16.24 -16.85 9.90
CA GLU A 373 -17.19 -17.55 10.77
C GLU A 373 -16.47 -17.95 12.07
N VAL A 374 -17.14 -17.77 13.22
CA VAL A 374 -16.62 -18.24 14.52
C VAL A 374 -17.23 -19.60 14.82
N HIS A 375 -16.56 -20.67 14.39
CA HIS A 375 -17.02 -22.05 14.52
C HIS A 375 -16.85 -22.57 15.95
N ALA A 376 -17.95 -22.89 16.63
CA ALA A 376 -17.97 -23.70 17.85
C ALA A 376 -17.53 -25.14 17.54
N VAL A 377 -16.29 -25.47 17.92
CA VAL A 377 -15.64 -26.75 17.58
C VAL A 377 -16.41 -27.94 18.14
N GLY A 378 -16.89 -27.86 19.39
CA GLY A 378 -17.67 -28.92 20.03
C GLY A 378 -19.06 -29.18 19.40
N ALA A 379 -19.60 -28.22 18.65
CA ALA A 379 -20.94 -28.32 18.04
C ALA A 379 -20.94 -28.43 16.51
N GLY A 380 -19.81 -28.13 15.84
CA GLY A 380 -19.73 -28.07 14.37
C GLY A 380 -20.62 -26.98 13.77
N LYS A 381 -20.74 -25.85 14.46
CA LYS A 381 -21.72 -24.78 14.21
C LYS A 381 -21.10 -23.40 14.38
N CYS A 382 -21.76 -22.38 13.89
CA CYS A 382 -21.23 -21.01 13.89
C CYS A 382 -21.91 -20.15 14.94
N LEU A 383 -21.14 -19.25 15.55
CA LEU A 383 -21.64 -18.14 16.35
C LEU A 383 -22.59 -17.31 15.48
N ASP A 384 -23.78 -17.02 15.99
CA ASP A 384 -24.89 -16.50 15.21
C ASP A 384 -25.63 -15.43 16.00
N VAL A 385 -25.90 -14.29 15.35
CA VAL A 385 -26.88 -13.33 15.84
C VAL A 385 -28.27 -13.77 15.37
N PRO A 386 -29.20 -14.12 16.28
CA PRO A 386 -30.50 -14.67 15.93
C PRO A 386 -31.28 -13.80 14.94
N ASN A 387 -31.82 -14.42 13.89
CA ASN A 387 -32.65 -13.80 12.86
C ASN A 387 -32.02 -12.57 12.18
N SER A 388 -30.67 -12.50 12.16
CA SER A 388 -29.92 -11.34 11.65
C SER A 388 -30.31 -10.00 12.31
N SER A 389 -30.68 -10.06 13.59
CA SER A 389 -31.03 -8.88 14.39
C SER A 389 -29.88 -7.88 14.47
N THR A 390 -30.18 -6.59 14.30
CA THR A 390 -29.26 -5.47 14.59
C THR A 390 -29.62 -4.76 15.91
N ALA A 391 -30.58 -5.30 16.68
CA ALA A 391 -30.99 -4.71 17.95
C ALA A 391 -30.00 -5.03 19.08
N GLY A 392 -29.48 -3.99 19.73
CA GLY A 392 -28.65 -4.12 20.93
C GLY A 392 -29.38 -4.86 22.05
N GLY A 393 -28.68 -5.78 22.70
CA GLY A 393 -29.24 -6.68 23.72
C GLY A 393 -29.66 -8.05 23.20
N THR A 394 -29.60 -8.28 21.88
CA THR A 394 -29.81 -9.63 21.30
C THR A 394 -28.71 -10.57 21.79
N GLN A 395 -29.07 -11.63 22.52
CA GLN A 395 -28.13 -12.67 22.96
C GLN A 395 -27.71 -13.54 21.76
N LEU A 396 -26.43 -13.88 21.67
CA LEU A 396 -25.93 -14.76 20.62
C LEU A 396 -26.26 -16.23 20.92
N GLN A 397 -26.30 -16.99 19.83
CA GLN A 397 -26.53 -18.42 19.82
C GLN A 397 -25.49 -19.12 18.94
N ILE A 398 -25.52 -20.45 18.89
CA ILE A 398 -24.93 -21.20 17.79
C ILE A 398 -26.01 -21.67 16.81
N ASN A 399 -25.68 -21.69 15.52
CA ASN A 399 -26.58 -22.11 14.46
C ASN A 399 -25.81 -22.84 13.34
N ALA A 400 -26.53 -23.42 12.38
CA ALA A 400 -25.90 -23.97 11.19
C ALA A 400 -25.12 -22.86 10.45
N CYS A 401 -23.85 -23.13 10.13
CA CYS A 401 -23.00 -22.24 9.36
C CYS A 401 -23.58 -22.03 7.96
N ALA A 402 -23.71 -20.77 7.57
CA ALA A 402 -24.42 -20.34 6.37
C ALA A 402 -23.74 -19.16 5.64
N GLY A 403 -22.59 -18.68 6.14
CA GLY A 403 -21.86 -17.53 5.58
C GLY A 403 -22.61 -16.19 5.67
N GLY A 404 -23.66 -16.12 6.48
CA GLY A 404 -24.48 -14.91 6.63
C GLY A 404 -23.74 -13.80 7.37
N ALA A 405 -24.03 -12.53 7.06
CA ALA A 405 -23.40 -11.38 7.73
C ALA A 405 -23.66 -11.33 9.25
N ASN A 406 -24.63 -12.10 9.76
CA ASN A 406 -24.93 -12.31 11.18
C ASN A 406 -24.10 -13.43 11.84
N GLN A 407 -23.24 -14.11 11.08
CA GLN A 407 -22.34 -15.18 11.52
C GLN A 407 -20.85 -14.87 11.27
N VAL A 408 -20.56 -13.83 10.48
CA VAL A 408 -19.20 -13.36 10.20
C VAL A 408 -18.79 -12.29 11.21
N PHE A 409 -17.73 -12.56 11.97
CA PHE A 409 -17.17 -11.66 12.96
C PHE A 409 -15.73 -11.28 12.59
N ALA A 410 -15.36 -10.02 12.79
CA ALA A 410 -13.99 -9.52 12.63
C ALA A 410 -13.36 -9.21 13.99
N HIS A 411 -12.17 -9.75 14.26
CA HIS A 411 -11.44 -9.55 15.52
C HIS A 411 -10.53 -8.32 15.46
N THR A 412 -11.04 -7.15 15.85
CA THR A 412 -10.32 -5.88 15.68
C THR A 412 -8.99 -5.84 16.43
N SER A 413 -8.05 -5.02 15.95
CA SER A 413 -6.79 -4.72 16.67
C SER A 413 -6.99 -4.03 18.03
N SER A 414 -8.18 -3.48 18.28
CA SER A 414 -8.64 -3.01 19.60
C SER A 414 -9.27 -4.12 20.48
N GLY A 415 -9.17 -5.38 20.06
CA GLY A 415 -9.67 -6.56 20.79
C GLY A 415 -11.17 -6.78 20.71
N GLN A 416 -11.94 -6.05 19.88
CA GLN A 416 -13.38 -6.27 19.77
C GLN A 416 -13.67 -7.39 18.76
N LEU A 417 -14.79 -8.10 18.94
CA LEU A 417 -15.36 -8.97 17.89
C LEU A 417 -16.56 -8.24 17.30
N THR A 418 -16.41 -7.68 16.09
CA THR A 418 -17.45 -6.89 15.42
C THR A 418 -18.24 -7.73 14.43
N VAL A 419 -19.56 -7.54 14.39
CA VAL A 419 -20.49 -8.14 13.42
C VAL A 419 -21.26 -7.03 12.69
N TYR A 420 -21.63 -7.30 11.42
CA TYR A 420 -22.10 -6.28 10.46
C TYR A 420 -21.06 -5.17 10.21
N SER A 421 -21.45 -4.12 9.49
CA SER A 421 -20.55 -3.04 9.05
C SER A 421 -21.26 -1.70 8.90
N GLY A 422 -20.49 -0.60 8.90
CA GLY A 422 -21.04 0.74 8.76
C GLY A 422 -21.97 1.13 9.92
N SER A 423 -23.11 1.76 9.61
CA SER A 423 -24.06 2.24 10.62
C SER A 423 -24.82 1.14 11.38
N THR A 424 -24.73 -0.13 10.93
CA THR A 424 -25.32 -1.29 11.63
C THR A 424 -24.28 -2.14 12.36
N GLN A 425 -23.01 -1.71 12.40
CA GLN A 425 -21.94 -2.44 13.07
C GLN A 425 -22.21 -2.58 14.58
N MET A 426 -22.13 -3.81 15.07
CA MET A 426 -22.32 -4.17 16.48
C MET A 426 -21.09 -4.92 16.99
N CYS A 427 -20.90 -4.92 18.31
CA CYS A 427 -19.81 -5.59 18.98
C CYS A 427 -20.33 -6.71 19.87
N LEU A 428 -19.60 -7.83 19.93
CA LEU A 428 -19.77 -8.88 20.93
C LEU A 428 -19.51 -8.29 22.32
N ASP A 429 -20.47 -8.45 23.24
CA ASP A 429 -20.51 -7.72 24.50
C ASP A 429 -20.93 -8.64 25.65
N ALA A 430 -20.16 -8.64 26.74
CA ALA A 430 -20.53 -9.28 28.00
C ALA A 430 -21.58 -8.42 28.73
N ASN A 431 -22.85 -8.86 28.64
CA ASN A 431 -24.03 -8.06 28.99
C ASN A 431 -23.91 -7.39 30.36
N GLY A 432 -24.19 -6.08 30.42
CA GLY A 432 -24.16 -5.30 31.65
C GLY A 432 -22.78 -5.19 32.31
N LYS A 433 -21.70 -5.44 31.55
CA LYS A 433 -20.32 -5.55 32.05
C LYS A 433 -20.09 -6.70 33.03
N GLY A 434 -20.90 -7.77 32.93
CA GLY A 434 -20.86 -8.91 33.84
C GLY A 434 -19.52 -9.65 33.79
N THR A 435 -19.03 -10.05 34.97
CA THR A 435 -17.76 -10.77 35.16
C THR A 435 -17.94 -12.13 35.84
N THR A 436 -19.17 -12.58 36.01
CA THR A 436 -19.52 -13.87 36.64
C THR A 436 -19.89 -14.92 35.59
N ALA A 437 -19.66 -16.20 35.89
CA ALA A 437 -20.17 -17.30 35.08
C ALA A 437 -21.71 -17.20 34.96
N GLY A 438 -22.25 -17.49 33.78
CA GLY A 438 -23.66 -17.25 33.45
C GLY A 438 -23.96 -15.85 32.89
N THR A 439 -22.95 -14.99 32.70
CA THR A 439 -23.16 -13.69 32.04
C THR A 439 -23.46 -13.92 30.56
N LYS A 440 -24.64 -13.48 30.12
CA LYS A 440 -25.07 -13.56 28.71
C LYS A 440 -24.10 -12.80 27.80
N VAL A 441 -23.75 -13.37 26.65
CA VAL A 441 -23.01 -12.67 25.61
C VAL A 441 -23.99 -12.20 24.54
N ILE A 442 -24.02 -10.88 24.32
CA ILE A 442 -24.99 -10.17 23.48
C ILE A 442 -24.27 -9.42 22.37
N ILE A 443 -25.02 -8.91 21.39
CA ILE A 443 -24.55 -7.79 20.56
C ILE A 443 -24.94 -6.46 21.20
N TRP A 444 -24.04 -5.48 21.18
CA TRP A 444 -24.32 -4.10 21.59
C TRP A 444 -23.61 -3.10 20.66
N ALA A 445 -24.02 -1.83 20.70
CA ALA A 445 -23.34 -0.78 19.94
C ALA A 445 -21.87 -0.69 20.38
N CYS A 446 -20.94 -0.70 19.42
CA CYS A 446 -19.51 -0.64 19.67
C CYS A 446 -19.13 0.65 20.41
N ASN A 447 -18.50 0.52 21.58
CA ASN A 447 -18.16 1.62 22.47
C ASN A 447 -16.76 1.48 23.11
N GLY A 448 -16.00 0.44 22.73
CA GLY A 448 -14.62 0.22 23.17
C GLY A 448 -14.44 -0.13 24.66
N GLN A 449 -15.52 -0.30 25.42
CA GLN A 449 -15.44 -0.64 26.84
C GLN A 449 -14.85 -2.05 27.06
N PRO A 450 -14.25 -2.34 28.23
CA PRO A 450 -13.60 -3.64 28.48
C PRO A 450 -14.50 -4.87 28.35
N ASN A 451 -15.83 -4.72 28.52
CA ASN A 451 -16.81 -5.79 28.31
C ASN A 451 -17.06 -6.13 26.83
N GLN A 452 -16.53 -5.34 25.90
CA GLN A 452 -16.52 -5.60 24.46
C GLN A 452 -15.14 -6.06 23.95
N GLN A 453 -14.16 -6.21 24.85
CA GLN A 453 -12.80 -6.63 24.52
C GLN A 453 -12.63 -8.13 24.80
N TRP A 454 -11.98 -8.83 23.87
CA TRP A 454 -11.88 -10.28 23.80
C TRP A 454 -10.46 -10.69 23.38
N ASN A 455 -9.88 -11.64 24.12
CA ASN A 455 -8.64 -12.29 23.75
C ASN A 455 -8.97 -13.54 22.94
N VAL A 456 -8.73 -13.50 21.63
CA VAL A 456 -8.79 -14.68 20.76
C VAL A 456 -7.42 -15.33 20.77
N THR A 457 -7.34 -16.60 21.19
CA THR A 457 -6.07 -17.30 21.41
C THR A 457 -5.88 -18.48 20.46
N ALA A 458 -4.64 -18.72 20.03
CA ALA A 458 -4.31 -19.71 18.99
C ALA A 458 -4.59 -21.18 19.37
N ASN A 459 -4.90 -21.46 20.64
CA ASN A 459 -5.36 -22.77 21.10
C ASN A 459 -6.87 -22.99 20.90
N GLY A 460 -7.61 -22.02 20.35
CA GLY A 460 -9.06 -22.08 20.12
C GLY A 460 -9.92 -21.42 21.20
N THR A 461 -9.33 -20.89 22.27
CA THR A 461 -10.12 -20.24 23.32
C THR A 461 -10.38 -18.76 22.99
N ILE A 462 -11.59 -18.27 23.29
CA ILE A 462 -11.92 -16.84 23.30
C ILE A 462 -12.28 -16.45 24.74
N THR A 463 -11.61 -15.46 25.32
CA THR A 463 -11.89 -14.97 26.69
C THR A 463 -12.28 -13.50 26.73
N GLY A 464 -13.23 -13.14 27.59
CA GLY A 464 -13.55 -11.73 27.83
C GLY A 464 -12.41 -11.04 28.58
N ALA A 465 -11.84 -9.97 28.03
CA ALA A 465 -10.66 -9.32 28.59
C ALA A 465 -10.91 -8.70 29.97
N GLN A 466 -12.13 -8.25 30.26
CA GLN A 466 -12.52 -7.77 31.60
C GLN A 466 -12.70 -8.88 32.64
N SER A 467 -13.17 -10.08 32.23
CA SER A 467 -13.63 -11.13 33.14
C SER A 467 -12.64 -12.28 33.30
N GLY A 468 -11.78 -12.52 32.31
CA GLY A 468 -10.97 -13.73 32.19
C GLY A 468 -11.78 -15.01 31.92
N LEU A 469 -13.10 -14.89 31.76
CA LEU A 469 -14.00 -16.02 31.50
C LEU A 469 -14.06 -16.35 30.01
N CYS A 470 -14.33 -17.62 29.72
CA CYS A 470 -14.37 -18.17 28.36
C CYS A 470 -15.74 -17.93 27.71
N LEU A 471 -15.74 -17.66 26.41
CA LEU A 471 -16.92 -17.74 25.56
C LEU A 471 -17.36 -19.21 25.49
N ASP A 472 -18.59 -19.50 25.91
CA ASP A 472 -19.07 -20.86 26.16
C ASP A 472 -20.45 -21.08 25.51
N VAL A 473 -20.63 -22.23 24.83
CA VAL A 473 -21.96 -22.70 24.42
C VAL A 473 -22.64 -23.39 25.59
N THR A 474 -23.67 -22.75 26.15
CA THR A 474 -24.33 -23.13 27.40
C THR A 474 -24.63 -24.63 27.48
N GLY A 475 -24.11 -25.26 28.54
CA GLY A 475 -24.33 -26.68 28.84
C GLY A 475 -23.74 -27.65 27.81
N ALA A 476 -22.76 -27.21 27.01
CA ALA A 476 -22.18 -27.94 25.89
C ALA A 476 -23.22 -28.42 24.86
N ALA A 477 -24.32 -27.68 24.71
CA ALA A 477 -25.39 -28.03 23.79
C ALA A 477 -24.96 -27.89 22.32
N THR A 478 -25.51 -28.76 21.46
CA THR A 478 -25.18 -28.83 20.03
C THR A 478 -26.38 -28.52 19.12
N ALA A 479 -27.50 -28.05 19.68
CA ALA A 479 -28.70 -27.71 18.91
C ALA A 479 -28.56 -26.36 18.19
N ASN A 480 -29.38 -26.10 17.16
CA ASN A 480 -29.51 -24.73 16.63
C ASN A 480 -30.28 -23.89 17.66
N GLY A 481 -29.82 -22.66 17.90
CA GLY A 481 -30.40 -21.78 18.90
C GLY A 481 -29.92 -22.04 20.34
N SER A 482 -28.91 -22.89 20.54
CA SER A 482 -28.26 -23.01 21.85
C SER A 482 -27.53 -21.70 22.18
N PRO A 483 -27.78 -21.07 23.35
CA PRO A 483 -27.26 -19.75 23.66
C PRO A 483 -25.77 -19.76 24.01
N VAL A 484 -25.16 -18.57 23.92
CA VAL A 484 -23.77 -18.33 24.29
C VAL A 484 -23.67 -17.45 25.54
N GLU A 485 -22.73 -17.77 26.41
CA GLU A 485 -22.47 -17.09 27.68
C GLU A 485 -20.98 -16.99 28.03
N LEU A 486 -20.66 -16.28 29.10
CA LEU A 486 -19.36 -16.37 29.77
C LEU A 486 -19.40 -17.48 30.81
N TRP A 487 -18.41 -18.37 30.79
CA TRP A 487 -18.27 -19.43 31.78
C TRP A 487 -16.83 -19.58 32.28
N THR A 488 -16.66 -20.26 33.41
CA THR A 488 -15.34 -20.61 33.95
C THR A 488 -14.59 -21.46 32.94
N CYS A 489 -13.43 -20.99 32.51
CA CYS A 489 -12.56 -21.71 31.59
C CYS A 489 -12.19 -23.10 32.14
N ASN A 490 -12.60 -24.15 31.44
CA ASN A 490 -12.48 -25.55 31.86
C ASN A 490 -11.86 -26.45 30.77
N GLY A 491 -11.60 -25.91 29.57
CA GLY A 491 -10.94 -26.61 28.46
C GLY A 491 -11.83 -27.59 27.68
N GLN A 492 -13.14 -27.63 27.95
CA GLN A 492 -14.08 -28.47 27.20
C GLN A 492 -14.36 -27.90 25.79
N SER A 493 -14.85 -28.76 24.90
CA SER A 493 -15.01 -28.46 23.47
C SER A 493 -16.05 -27.38 23.16
N ASN A 494 -16.97 -27.09 24.09
CA ASN A 494 -17.93 -25.98 24.01
C ASN A 494 -17.32 -24.60 24.33
N GLN A 495 -16.05 -24.55 24.75
CA GLN A 495 -15.24 -23.34 24.89
C GLN A 495 -14.16 -23.22 23.81
N GLN A 496 -14.20 -24.10 22.80
CA GLN A 496 -13.26 -24.15 21.69
C GLN A 496 -13.91 -23.60 20.43
N TRP A 497 -13.22 -22.64 19.82
CA TRP A 497 -13.69 -21.82 18.71
C TRP A 497 -12.60 -21.71 17.63
N SER A 498 -12.99 -21.74 16.37
CA SER A 498 -12.11 -21.46 15.24
C SER A 498 -12.65 -20.27 14.46
N LEU A 499 -11.79 -19.33 14.08
CA LEU A 499 -12.14 -18.14 13.31
C LEU A 499 -11.52 -18.30 11.91
N SER A 500 -12.36 -18.52 10.90
CA SER A 500 -11.95 -18.89 9.54
C SER A 500 -12.89 -18.42 8.43
#